data_AF-A0A6P5Z4T8-F1
#
_entry.id   AF-A0A6P5Z4T8-F1
#
_cell.length_a   1.000
_cell.length_b   1.000
_cell.length_c   1.000
_cell.angle_alpha   90.00
_cell.angle_beta   90.00
_cell.angle_gamma   90.00
#
_symmetry.space_group_name_H-M   'P 1'
#
loop_
_entity.id
_entity.type
_entity.pdbx_description
1 polymer ?
#
loop_
_entity_poly.entity_id
_entity_poly.type
_entity_poly.pdbx_seq_one_letter_code
_entity_poly.pdbx_strand_id
1 'polypeptide(L)'
;MAQCTRTTLSFPKTPLNSTKTGTQTHLLPSISSFQAKPKSRKYPKISLSVVSSQSQQQYPSFDALPNSCRKEEVFSTIKDSVHNCLSETNLQLTVPGLKSKTRGKVRDIYDTGDYLVLVTTDRQSAFDRILASIPFKGQVLNETSLWWFNRTQHITPNAVLSVPDKNVTIAKKCSVFPVEFVVRGFVTGSTDTSLWTVYKNGVRNYCGNVLPDGLVKNQKLTASILTPTTKAEDHDVPVTPDEIIERGLMTRADFDEAREKALSLFEYGQRVALEHGLILVDTKYEFGKASDGTILLIDEVHTPDSSRYWIANSYEEHFQNGLEPENIDKEFLRLWFRDHCNPYEDEVLPDAPEELVCELAWRYIFLYETITKSRFEARVTEEPIHDRISRNVSSALLSLQ
;
A
#
# COMPACT_ATOMS: atom_id res chain seq x y z
N MET A 1 -31.86 -1.40 -35.16
CA MET A 1 -32.53 -2.62 -34.67
C MET A 1 -31.46 -3.60 -34.21
N ALA A 2 -31.80 -4.44 -33.21
CA ALA A 2 -30.95 -5.34 -32.42
C ALA A 2 -30.27 -4.70 -31.19
N GLN A 3 -31.07 -4.56 -30.12
CA GLN A 3 -30.61 -4.54 -28.72
C GLN A 3 -30.06 -5.92 -28.36
N CYS A 4 -28.95 -5.98 -27.61
CA CYS A 4 -28.54 -7.20 -26.90
C CYS A 4 -28.42 -6.88 -25.41
N THR A 5 -29.30 -7.50 -24.64
CA THR A 5 -29.59 -7.31 -23.23
C THR A 5 -28.56 -8.00 -22.32
N ARG A 6 -28.07 -7.27 -21.32
CA ARG A 6 -27.33 -7.83 -20.16
C ARG A 6 -28.27 -8.71 -19.35
N THR A 7 -27.85 -9.95 -19.05
CA THR A 7 -28.60 -10.89 -18.22
C THR A 7 -28.08 -10.80 -16.78
N THR A 8 -28.95 -10.35 -15.88
CA THR A 8 -28.74 -10.37 -14.42
C THR A 8 -29.19 -11.72 -13.87
N LEU A 9 -28.30 -12.44 -13.18
CA LEU A 9 -28.65 -13.65 -12.44
C LEU A 9 -29.11 -13.26 -11.04
N SER A 10 -30.40 -13.50 -10.76
CA SER A 10 -31.02 -13.40 -9.44
C SER A 10 -31.28 -14.82 -8.91
N PHE A 11 -30.87 -15.10 -7.67
CA PHE A 11 -31.13 -16.38 -7.02
C PHE A 11 -32.29 -16.24 -6.01
N PRO A 12 -33.25 -17.18 -5.99
CA PRO A 12 -34.40 -17.13 -5.10
C PRO A 12 -34.06 -17.61 -3.68
N LYS A 13 -34.62 -16.91 -2.68
CA LYS A 13 -34.64 -17.32 -1.26
C LYS A 13 -35.68 -18.42 -1.06
N THR A 14 -35.35 -19.47 -0.31
CA THR A 14 -36.31 -20.46 0.19
C THR A 14 -36.13 -20.63 1.71
N PRO A 15 -37.21 -20.70 2.50
CA PRO A 15 -37.14 -20.58 3.96
C PRO A 15 -36.97 -21.95 4.63
N LEU A 16 -36.13 -22.00 5.68
CA LEU A 16 -35.97 -23.18 6.54
C LEU A 16 -36.90 -23.08 7.75
N ASN A 17 -37.89 -23.97 7.76
CA ASN A 17 -38.82 -24.19 8.86
C ASN A 17 -38.16 -24.96 10.01
N SER A 18 -38.57 -24.58 11.22
CA SER A 18 -38.28 -25.21 12.50
C SER A 18 -38.89 -26.61 12.63
N THR A 19 -38.13 -27.57 13.15
CA THR A 19 -38.68 -28.75 13.84
C THR A 19 -37.91 -29.06 15.12
N LYS A 20 -38.66 -29.01 16.22
CA LYS A 20 -38.29 -29.48 17.56
C LYS A 20 -38.22 -31.00 17.60
N THR A 21 -37.14 -31.55 18.12
CA THR A 21 -37.03 -32.80 18.91
C THR A 21 -35.73 -32.63 19.71
N GLY A 22 -35.52 -33.04 20.96
CA GLY A 22 -36.15 -33.97 21.88
C GLY A 22 -35.01 -34.32 22.84
N THR A 23 -35.13 -33.93 24.09
CA THR A 23 -34.16 -34.06 25.19
C THR A 23 -33.69 -35.51 25.42
N GLN A 24 -32.37 -35.70 25.57
CA GLN A 24 -31.81 -36.72 26.47
C GLN A 24 -30.59 -36.18 27.23
N THR A 25 -30.77 -36.11 28.54
CA THR A 25 -29.81 -35.77 29.58
C THR A 25 -28.90 -36.95 29.86
N HIS A 26 -27.59 -36.79 29.69
CA HIS A 26 -26.59 -37.66 30.31
C HIS A 26 -25.76 -36.87 31.33
N LEU A 27 -25.96 -37.27 32.58
CA LEU A 27 -25.22 -36.89 33.77
C LEU A 27 -23.75 -37.32 33.64
N LEU A 28 -22.83 -36.39 33.87
CA LEU A 28 -21.42 -36.71 34.17
C LEU A 28 -21.12 -36.31 35.62
N PRO A 29 -20.41 -37.15 36.39
CA PRO A 29 -20.17 -36.90 37.80
C PRO A 29 -19.06 -35.88 38.04
N SER A 30 -19.31 -35.02 39.02
CA SER A 30 -18.37 -34.12 39.67
C SER A 30 -17.20 -34.88 40.30
N ILE A 31 -15.97 -34.51 39.97
CA ILE A 31 -14.78 -34.87 40.74
C ILE A 31 -14.03 -33.60 41.16
N SER A 32 -13.80 -33.59 42.46
CA SER A 32 -13.10 -32.67 43.35
C SER A 32 -11.82 -32.00 42.84
N SER A 33 -11.79 -30.69 43.07
CA SER A 33 -10.70 -29.89 43.65
C SER A 33 -9.32 -30.56 43.81
N PHE A 34 -8.35 -30.08 43.02
CA PHE A 34 -6.96 -30.00 43.46
C PHE A 34 -6.44 -28.58 43.27
N GLN A 35 -6.25 -27.89 44.40
CA GLN A 35 -5.53 -26.63 44.50
C GLN A 35 -4.04 -26.88 44.27
N ALA A 36 -3.49 -26.34 43.19
CA ALA A 36 -2.05 -26.21 43.01
C ALA A 36 -1.63 -24.76 43.31
N LYS A 37 -0.90 -24.57 44.41
CA LYS A 37 -0.30 -23.30 44.84
C LYS A 37 0.70 -22.79 43.78
N PRO A 38 0.72 -21.48 43.43
CA PRO A 38 1.77 -20.94 42.60
C PRO A 38 3.05 -20.77 43.43
N LYS A 39 4.12 -21.48 43.04
CA LYS A 39 5.47 -21.26 43.57
C LYS A 39 6.01 -19.95 43.01
N SER A 40 6.17 -18.95 43.88
CA SER A 40 6.85 -17.69 43.59
C SER A 40 8.31 -17.95 43.20
N ARG A 41 8.68 -17.70 41.93
CA ARG A 41 10.08 -17.48 41.56
C ARG A 41 10.35 -15.98 41.61
N LYS A 42 11.10 -15.58 42.63
CA LYS A 42 11.70 -14.26 42.78
C LYS A 42 12.72 -14.06 41.66
N TYR A 43 12.49 -13.09 40.78
CA TYR A 43 13.54 -12.53 39.92
C TYR A 43 14.27 -11.44 40.70
N PRO A 44 15.60 -11.33 40.60
CA PRO A 44 16.35 -10.29 41.30
C PRO A 44 15.98 -8.91 40.74
N LYS A 45 15.66 -7.98 41.63
CA LYS A 45 15.57 -6.55 41.31
C LYS A 45 16.95 -6.06 40.92
N ILE A 46 17.16 -5.77 39.64
CA ILE A 46 18.31 -5.00 39.19
C ILE A 46 17.97 -3.53 39.43
N SER A 47 18.58 -2.96 40.45
CA SER A 47 18.60 -1.52 40.69
C SER A 47 19.50 -0.86 39.66
N LEU A 48 18.91 -0.14 38.70
CA LEU A 48 19.67 0.76 37.83
C LEU A 48 19.89 2.08 38.59
N SER A 49 21.05 2.17 39.22
CA SER A 49 21.62 3.42 39.70
C SER A 49 21.89 4.34 38.52
N VAL A 50 21.28 5.52 38.55
CA VAL A 50 21.54 6.65 37.65
C VAL A 50 23.02 6.99 37.72
N VAL A 51 23.74 6.73 36.63
CA VAL A 51 25.04 7.36 36.36
C VAL A 51 24.83 8.27 35.17
N SER A 52 24.76 9.56 35.47
CA SER A 52 24.89 10.65 34.53
C SER A 52 26.24 10.57 33.83
N SER A 53 26.23 10.27 32.54
CA SER A 53 27.35 10.60 31.65
C SER A 53 26.78 11.24 30.40
N GLN A 54 27.04 12.54 30.30
CA GLN A 54 26.81 13.36 29.13
C GLN A 54 27.50 12.74 27.92
N SER A 55 26.71 12.28 26.97
CA SER A 55 27.09 12.21 25.57
C SER A 55 25.81 12.40 24.77
N GLN A 56 25.43 13.67 24.58
CA GLN A 56 24.43 14.09 23.61
C GLN A 56 24.93 13.68 22.21
N GLN A 57 24.54 12.49 21.76
CA GLN A 57 24.47 12.22 20.33
C GLN A 57 23.09 12.69 19.87
N GLN A 58 23.05 13.96 19.49
CA GLN A 58 21.89 14.64 18.95
C GLN A 58 21.71 14.19 17.50
N TYR A 59 20.67 13.39 17.24
CA TYR A 59 20.22 13.00 15.91
C TYR A 59 18.76 13.45 15.71
N PRO A 60 18.34 13.75 14.49
CA PRO A 60 17.43 14.88 14.29
C PRO A 60 16.01 14.49 13.83
N SER A 61 15.04 15.42 13.96
CA SER A 61 13.66 15.34 13.46
C SER A 61 13.57 15.44 11.93
N PHE A 62 12.37 15.36 11.32
CA PHE A 62 12.16 15.55 9.87
C PHE A 62 12.81 16.85 9.32
N ASP A 63 12.93 17.89 10.15
CA ASP A 63 13.62 19.15 9.82
C ASP A 63 15.15 19.08 9.88
N ALA A 64 15.71 17.99 10.38
CA ALA A 64 17.14 17.90 10.63
C ALA A 64 17.82 16.59 10.16
N LEU A 65 17.09 15.60 9.63
CA LEU A 65 17.71 14.44 8.94
C LEU A 65 18.41 14.88 7.63
N PRO A 66 19.46 14.17 7.21
CA PRO A 66 20.69 14.75 6.70
C PRO A 66 20.56 15.21 5.25
N ASN A 67 19.95 16.37 4.96
CA ASN A 67 19.84 16.85 3.58
C ASN A 67 19.28 18.29 3.43
N SER A 68 19.55 19.27 4.32
CA SER A 68 19.08 20.66 4.03
C SER A 68 19.53 21.13 2.64
N CYS A 69 20.79 20.86 2.29
CA CYS A 69 21.36 21.18 0.96
C CYS A 69 20.72 20.35 -0.18
N ARG A 70 20.43 19.06 0.04
CA ARG A 70 19.81 18.21 -1.00
C ARG A 70 18.32 18.53 -1.18
N LYS A 71 17.60 18.83 -0.09
CA LYS A 71 16.21 19.29 -0.15
C LYS A 71 16.17 20.54 -1.01
N GLU A 72 16.99 21.56 -0.70
CA GLU A 72 17.09 22.79 -1.48
C GLU A 72 17.37 22.54 -2.98
N GLU A 73 18.35 21.68 -3.28
CA GLU A 73 18.70 21.31 -4.65
C GLU A 73 17.52 20.70 -5.42
N VAL A 74 16.84 19.71 -4.83
CA VAL A 74 15.69 19.06 -5.47
C VAL A 74 14.49 20.00 -5.53
N PHE A 75 14.28 20.83 -4.51
CA PHE A 75 13.12 21.70 -4.40
C PHE A 75 13.07 22.73 -5.52
N SER A 76 14.22 23.26 -5.94
CA SER A 76 14.29 24.14 -7.11
C SER A 76 13.75 23.42 -8.36
N THR A 77 14.23 22.21 -8.62
CA THR A 77 13.78 21.43 -9.78
C THR A 77 12.30 21.01 -9.70
N ILE A 78 11.80 20.70 -8.49
CA ILE A 78 10.38 20.42 -8.25
C ILE A 78 9.54 21.63 -8.63
N LYS A 79 9.87 22.81 -8.12
CA LYS A 79 9.15 24.07 -8.40
C LYS A 79 9.06 24.35 -9.89
N ASP A 80 10.19 24.25 -10.58
CA ASP A 80 10.26 24.45 -12.04
C ASP A 80 9.41 23.43 -12.83
N SER A 81 9.07 22.30 -12.21
CA SER A 81 8.35 21.19 -12.84
C SER A 81 6.87 21.10 -12.47
N VAL A 82 6.35 21.98 -11.60
CA VAL A 82 4.93 21.97 -11.15
C VAL A 82 3.96 21.99 -12.34
N HIS A 83 4.28 22.77 -13.37
CA HIS A 83 3.45 22.89 -14.59
C HIS A 83 3.76 21.86 -15.68
N ASN A 84 4.71 20.94 -15.44
CA ASN A 84 5.15 19.94 -16.42
C ASN A 84 4.92 18.50 -15.91
N CYS A 85 3.87 18.29 -15.11
CA CYS A 85 3.51 16.97 -14.60
C CYS A 85 2.88 16.09 -15.69
N LEU A 86 3.22 14.80 -15.69
CA LEU A 86 2.56 13.79 -16.51
C LEU A 86 1.20 13.44 -15.92
N SER A 87 0.16 14.18 -16.26
CA SER A 87 -1.19 13.96 -15.72
C SER A 87 -2.02 12.95 -16.54
N GLU A 88 -1.67 12.73 -17.81
CA GLU A 88 -2.37 11.83 -18.72
C GLU A 88 -1.41 11.34 -19.83
N THR A 89 -1.71 10.22 -20.47
CA THR A 89 -1.03 9.78 -21.70
C THR A 89 -2.02 9.37 -22.80
N ASN A 90 -1.59 9.40 -24.06
CA ASN A 90 -2.43 8.99 -25.20
C ASN A 90 -1.65 8.08 -26.15
N LEU A 91 -1.02 7.03 -25.61
CA LEU A 91 -0.13 6.17 -26.41
C LEU A 91 -0.87 5.37 -27.49
N GLN A 92 -2.18 5.17 -27.34
CA GLN A 92 -3.03 4.59 -28.39
C GLN A 92 -3.10 5.44 -29.67
N LEU A 93 -2.69 6.71 -29.61
CA LEU A 93 -2.64 7.62 -30.75
C LEU A 93 -1.24 7.73 -31.36
N THR A 94 -0.19 7.40 -30.60
CA THR A 94 1.21 7.67 -30.98
C THR A 94 2.06 6.41 -31.15
N VAL A 95 1.64 5.28 -30.58
CA VAL A 95 2.39 4.01 -30.62
C VAL A 95 1.60 2.96 -31.40
N PRO A 96 2.13 2.49 -32.55
CA PRO A 96 1.51 1.41 -33.32
C PRO A 96 1.29 0.15 -32.46
N GLY A 97 0.09 -0.43 -32.55
CA GLY A 97 -0.28 -1.65 -31.82
C GLY A 97 -1.05 -1.42 -30.52
N LEU A 98 -0.98 -0.22 -29.92
CA LEU A 98 -1.80 0.14 -28.77
C LEU A 98 -3.18 0.63 -29.24
N LYS A 99 -4.24 -0.11 -28.90
CA LYS A 99 -5.60 0.17 -29.40
C LYS A 99 -6.56 0.71 -28.37
N SER A 100 -6.29 0.48 -27.10
CA SER A 100 -7.18 0.86 -26.01
C SER A 100 -6.40 1.41 -24.83
N LYS A 101 -7.06 2.28 -24.08
CA LYS A 101 -6.55 2.90 -22.86
C LYS A 101 -7.57 2.68 -21.75
N THR A 102 -7.09 2.20 -20.61
CA THR A 102 -7.83 2.22 -19.34
C THR A 102 -7.15 3.22 -18.42
N ARG A 103 -7.90 4.22 -17.96
CA ARG A 103 -7.40 5.23 -17.03
C ARG A 103 -7.76 4.81 -15.60
N GLY A 104 -6.76 4.42 -14.82
CA GLY A 104 -6.88 4.26 -13.37
C GLY A 104 -6.62 5.57 -12.62
N LYS A 105 -6.71 5.52 -11.28
CA LYS A 105 -6.46 6.68 -10.41
C LYS A 105 -5.06 7.29 -10.64
N VAL A 106 -4.04 6.44 -10.68
CA VAL A 106 -2.62 6.84 -10.81
C VAL A 106 -1.95 6.32 -12.09
N ARG A 107 -2.43 5.22 -12.67
CA ARG A 107 -1.84 4.61 -13.87
C ARG A 107 -2.75 4.70 -15.08
N ASP A 108 -2.15 4.97 -16.24
CA ASP A 108 -2.76 4.74 -17.54
C ASP A 108 -2.28 3.39 -18.06
N ILE A 109 -3.21 2.51 -18.46
CA ILE A 109 -2.93 1.13 -18.82
C ILE A 109 -3.31 0.91 -20.28
N TYR A 110 -2.41 0.29 -21.05
CA TYR A 110 -2.61 -0.07 -22.44
C TYR A 110 -2.44 -1.56 -22.63
N ASP A 111 -3.44 -2.21 -23.20
CA ASP A 111 -3.42 -3.65 -23.49
C ASP A 111 -2.96 -3.87 -24.94
N THR A 112 -1.86 -4.61 -25.11
CA THR A 112 -1.33 -4.97 -26.44
C THR A 112 -1.94 -6.27 -26.98
N GLY A 113 -2.70 -6.99 -26.15
CA GLY A 113 -3.11 -8.38 -26.38
C GLY A 113 -2.28 -9.33 -25.52
N ASP A 114 -0.94 -9.25 -25.68
CA ASP A 114 0.02 -10.16 -25.05
C ASP A 114 0.62 -9.60 -23.74
N TYR A 115 0.80 -8.28 -23.69
CA TYR A 115 1.43 -7.56 -22.58
C TYR A 115 0.58 -6.35 -22.17
N LEU A 116 0.85 -5.84 -20.98
CA LEU A 116 0.30 -4.58 -20.49
C LEU A 116 1.39 -3.53 -20.43
N VAL A 117 1.16 -2.35 -21.03
CA VAL A 117 1.99 -1.17 -20.81
C VAL A 117 1.35 -0.34 -19.72
N LEU A 118 2.05 -0.21 -18.58
CA LEU A 118 1.61 0.50 -17.39
C LEU A 118 2.38 1.81 -17.30
N VAL A 119 1.70 2.94 -17.52
CA VAL A 119 2.29 4.27 -17.37
C VAL A 119 1.87 4.85 -16.03
N THR A 120 2.83 5.02 -15.13
CA THR A 120 2.61 5.62 -13.81
C THR A 120 2.69 7.14 -13.93
N THR A 121 1.56 7.79 -13.69
CA THR A 121 1.38 9.24 -13.85
C THR A 121 1.67 9.99 -12.55
N ASP A 122 1.77 11.31 -12.67
CA ASP A 122 1.99 12.23 -11.56
C ASP A 122 0.70 12.55 -10.78
N ARG A 123 -0.44 11.96 -11.17
CA ARG A 123 -1.72 12.18 -10.49
C ARG A 123 -1.67 11.70 -9.04
N GLN A 124 -2.08 12.58 -8.13
CA GLN A 124 -2.32 12.25 -6.73
C GLN A 124 -3.82 12.16 -6.47
N SER A 125 -4.25 11.03 -5.92
CA SER A 125 -5.64 10.80 -5.55
C SER A 125 -5.83 10.56 -4.05
N ALA A 126 -6.97 11.02 -3.56
CA ALA A 126 -7.57 10.72 -2.26
C ALA A 126 -9.07 11.07 -2.32
N PHE A 127 -9.87 10.52 -1.41
CA PHE A 127 -11.34 10.70 -1.40
C PHE A 127 -11.99 10.33 -2.75
N ASP A 128 -11.44 9.29 -3.41
CA ASP A 128 -11.84 8.83 -4.75
C ASP A 128 -11.78 9.89 -5.87
N ARG A 129 -11.03 10.97 -5.64
CA ARG A 129 -10.84 12.08 -6.59
C ARG A 129 -9.35 12.29 -6.87
N ILE A 130 -9.06 12.86 -8.04
CA ILE A 130 -7.72 13.38 -8.34
C ILE A 130 -7.63 14.76 -7.71
N LEU A 131 -6.70 14.95 -6.77
CA LEU A 131 -6.56 16.18 -5.99
C LEU A 131 -5.53 17.14 -6.58
N ALA A 132 -4.45 16.61 -7.16
CA ALA A 132 -3.36 17.39 -7.73
C ALA A 132 -2.51 16.52 -8.68
N SER A 133 -1.59 17.15 -9.39
CA SER A 133 -0.45 16.45 -10.02
C SER A 133 0.83 16.83 -9.27
N ILE A 134 1.64 15.83 -8.94
CA ILE A 134 2.83 15.97 -8.09
C ILE A 134 4.06 15.71 -8.95
N PRO A 135 4.95 16.70 -9.14
CA PRO A 135 6.13 16.54 -9.99
C PRO A 135 6.92 15.29 -9.66
N PHE A 136 7.31 14.54 -10.69
CA PHE A 136 8.13 13.34 -10.60
C PHE A 136 7.53 12.16 -9.82
N LYS A 137 6.29 12.26 -9.31
CA LYS A 137 5.64 11.19 -8.55
C LYS A 137 5.61 9.90 -9.34
N GLY A 138 5.17 9.92 -10.59
CA GLY A 138 5.05 8.73 -11.41
C GLY A 138 6.38 7.99 -11.60
N GLN A 139 7.46 8.76 -11.78
CA GLN A 139 8.81 8.24 -11.87
C GLN A 139 9.24 7.61 -10.53
N VAL A 140 9.07 8.33 -9.41
CA VAL A 140 9.41 7.82 -8.07
C VAL A 140 8.70 6.50 -7.78
N LEU A 141 7.40 6.42 -8.02
CA LEU A 141 6.61 5.22 -7.75
C LEU A 141 7.06 4.02 -8.59
N ASN A 142 7.32 4.24 -9.88
CA ASN A 142 7.73 3.20 -10.82
C ASN A 142 9.15 2.70 -10.52
N GLU A 143 10.11 3.60 -10.29
CA GLU A 143 11.49 3.23 -9.96
C GLU A 143 11.58 2.57 -8.58
N THR A 144 10.80 3.03 -7.58
CA THR A 144 10.69 2.37 -6.27
C THR A 144 10.17 0.95 -6.40
N SER A 145 9.07 0.77 -7.16
CA SER A 145 8.49 -0.56 -7.39
C SER A 145 9.47 -1.49 -8.10
N LEU A 146 10.15 -1.01 -9.15
CA LEU A 146 11.17 -1.79 -9.86
C LEU A 146 12.30 -2.25 -8.93
N TRP A 147 12.78 -1.36 -8.05
CA TRP A 147 13.79 -1.71 -7.07
C TRP A 147 13.31 -2.84 -6.15
N TRP A 148 12.08 -2.76 -5.63
CA TRP A 148 11.49 -3.80 -4.79
C TRP A 148 11.22 -5.10 -5.54
N PHE A 149 10.71 -5.04 -6.76
CA PHE A 149 10.51 -6.21 -7.61
C PHE A 149 11.80 -6.99 -7.77
N ASN A 150 12.93 -6.31 -8.02
CA ASN A 150 14.25 -6.94 -8.12
C ASN A 150 14.72 -7.52 -6.78
N ARG A 151 14.52 -6.79 -5.67
CA ARG A 151 14.94 -7.23 -4.33
C ARG A 151 14.13 -8.40 -3.79
N THR A 152 12.93 -8.64 -4.31
CA THR A 152 11.98 -9.65 -3.79
C THR A 152 11.78 -10.85 -4.71
N GLN A 153 12.51 -10.95 -5.83
CA GLN A 153 12.43 -12.09 -6.76
C GLN A 153 12.68 -13.45 -6.10
N HIS A 154 13.48 -13.49 -5.04
CA HIS A 154 13.76 -14.69 -4.26
C HIS A 154 12.59 -15.16 -3.39
N ILE A 155 11.57 -14.31 -3.19
CA ILE A 155 10.35 -14.61 -2.43
C ILE A 155 9.23 -15.01 -3.39
N THR A 156 9.02 -14.21 -4.45
CA THR A 156 8.00 -14.49 -5.46
C THR A 156 8.42 -13.92 -6.82
N PRO A 157 8.11 -14.61 -7.93
CA PRO A 157 8.20 -14.00 -9.24
C PRO A 157 7.22 -12.83 -9.36
N ASN A 158 7.52 -11.89 -10.27
CA ASN A 158 6.68 -10.73 -10.57
C ASN A 158 6.39 -10.65 -12.06
N ALA A 159 5.44 -9.79 -12.45
CA ALA A 159 5.00 -9.66 -13.84
C ALA A 159 5.86 -8.72 -14.70
N VAL A 160 6.89 -8.05 -14.16
CA VAL A 160 7.69 -7.08 -14.93
C VAL A 160 8.49 -7.79 -16.04
N LEU A 161 8.36 -7.30 -17.27
CA LEU A 161 9.14 -7.77 -18.42
C LEU A 161 10.22 -6.75 -18.83
N SER A 162 9.86 -5.47 -18.86
CA SER A 162 10.80 -4.39 -19.17
C SER A 162 10.33 -3.05 -18.60
N VAL A 163 11.26 -2.11 -18.46
CA VAL A 163 10.99 -0.74 -17.99
C VAL A 163 11.61 0.23 -19.00
N PRO A 164 10.92 0.52 -20.12
CA PRO A 164 11.50 1.29 -21.22
C PRO A 164 11.63 2.79 -20.93
N ASP A 165 10.90 3.29 -19.95
CA ASP A 165 10.96 4.68 -19.48
C ASP A 165 10.82 4.71 -17.96
N LYS A 166 11.32 5.76 -17.32
CA LYS A 166 11.26 5.92 -15.87
C LYS A 166 9.84 5.91 -15.32
N ASN A 167 8.83 6.28 -16.13
CA ASN A 167 7.41 6.23 -15.78
C ASN A 167 6.69 4.94 -16.24
N VAL A 168 7.36 4.04 -16.97
CA VAL A 168 6.68 2.95 -17.69
C VAL A 168 7.21 1.58 -17.34
N THR A 169 6.30 0.68 -17.02
CA THR A 169 6.56 -0.75 -16.88
C THR A 169 5.76 -1.52 -17.93
N ILE A 170 6.41 -2.40 -18.69
CA ILE A 170 5.75 -3.41 -19.51
C ILE A 170 5.69 -4.70 -18.70
N ALA A 171 4.47 -5.24 -18.53
CA ALA A 171 4.21 -6.40 -17.69
C ALA A 171 3.54 -7.55 -18.45
N LYS A 172 3.82 -8.78 -18.01
CA LYS A 172 3.14 -10.00 -18.46
C LYS A 172 1.66 -9.93 -18.07
N LYS A 173 0.78 -10.27 -19.01
CA LYS A 173 -0.64 -10.39 -18.74
C LYS A 173 -0.92 -11.62 -17.87
N CYS A 174 -1.76 -11.46 -16.87
CA CYS A 174 -2.19 -12.52 -15.97
C CYS A 174 -3.64 -12.32 -15.52
N SER A 175 -4.26 -13.37 -15.01
CA SER A 175 -5.58 -13.30 -14.38
C SER A 175 -5.44 -12.76 -12.96
N VAL A 176 -5.80 -11.49 -12.76
CA VAL A 176 -5.69 -10.81 -11.46
C VAL A 176 -6.66 -11.42 -10.46
N PHE A 177 -6.18 -11.72 -9.25
CA PHE A 177 -7.07 -12.11 -8.16
C PHE A 177 -7.83 -10.88 -7.66
N PRO A 178 -9.17 -10.94 -7.49
CA PRO A 178 -9.99 -9.81 -7.06
C PRO A 178 -9.92 -9.59 -5.53
N VAL A 179 -8.71 -9.67 -4.98
CA VAL A 179 -8.41 -9.55 -3.55
C VAL A 179 -7.15 -8.70 -3.39
N GLU A 180 -7.22 -7.71 -2.53
CA GLU A 180 -6.04 -6.95 -2.11
C GLU A 180 -5.53 -7.49 -0.78
N PHE A 181 -4.23 -7.80 -0.73
CA PHE A 181 -3.59 -8.39 0.43
C PHE A 181 -2.97 -7.27 1.27
N VAL A 182 -3.79 -6.63 2.11
CA VAL A 182 -3.30 -5.59 3.03
C VAL A 182 -2.67 -6.24 4.25
N VAL A 183 -1.37 -6.01 4.46
CA VAL A 183 -0.62 -6.52 5.60
C VAL A 183 -0.28 -5.36 6.54
N ARG A 184 -0.48 -5.56 7.84
CA ARG A 184 -0.33 -4.51 8.85
C ARG A 184 0.63 -4.94 9.95
N GLY A 185 1.59 -4.08 10.29
CA GLY A 185 2.51 -4.26 11.41
C GLY A 185 2.19 -3.39 12.62
N PHE A 186 1.31 -2.41 12.48
CA PHE A 186 0.99 -1.42 13.52
C PHE A 186 -0.51 -1.09 13.58
N VAL A 187 -0.97 -0.71 14.76
CA VAL A 187 -2.35 -0.30 15.05
C VAL A 187 -2.54 1.18 14.70
N THR A 188 -2.64 1.51 13.42
CA THR A 188 -2.72 2.91 12.96
C THR A 188 -3.78 3.14 11.88
N GLY A 189 -3.81 4.38 11.37
CA GLY A 189 -4.65 4.89 10.29
C GLY A 189 -5.86 5.69 10.77
N SER A 190 -6.45 6.40 9.82
CA SER A 190 -7.58 7.33 10.00
C SER A 190 -8.83 6.94 9.20
N THR A 191 -8.69 6.05 8.20
CA THR A 191 -9.81 5.61 7.35
C THR A 191 -10.67 4.55 8.04
N ASP A 192 -11.89 4.36 7.57
CA ASP A 192 -12.86 3.40 8.14
C ASP A 192 -12.36 1.94 8.11
N THR A 193 -11.50 1.61 7.13
CA THR A 193 -10.88 0.28 6.98
C THR A 193 -9.53 0.14 7.70
N SER A 194 -9.04 1.20 8.35
CA SER A 194 -7.76 1.16 9.06
C SER A 194 -7.86 0.46 10.41
N LEU A 195 -6.79 -0.22 10.82
CA LEU A 195 -6.80 -1.06 12.01
C LEU A 195 -7.12 -0.28 13.29
N TRP A 196 -6.60 0.95 13.41
CA TRP A 196 -6.91 1.80 14.57
C TRP A 196 -8.39 2.20 14.61
N THR A 197 -8.96 2.65 13.50
CA THR A 197 -10.38 3.09 13.46
C THR A 197 -11.32 1.94 13.82
N VAL A 198 -11.16 0.76 13.23
CA VAL A 198 -12.02 -0.40 13.55
C VAL A 198 -11.85 -0.84 15.01
N TYR A 199 -10.61 -0.86 15.52
CA TYR A 199 -10.34 -1.26 16.90
C TYR A 199 -10.92 -0.26 17.91
N LYS A 200 -10.78 1.04 17.64
CA LYS A 200 -11.36 2.13 18.45
C LYS A 200 -12.89 2.06 18.47
N ASN A 201 -13.51 1.60 17.39
CA ASN A 201 -14.96 1.39 17.29
C ASN A 201 -15.45 0.10 17.97
N GLY A 202 -14.58 -0.62 18.69
CA GLY A 202 -14.92 -1.80 19.47
C GLY A 202 -14.81 -3.13 18.72
N VAL A 203 -14.33 -3.14 17.47
CA VAL A 203 -14.10 -4.37 16.73
C VAL A 203 -12.91 -5.13 17.34
N ARG A 204 -13.10 -6.41 17.65
CA ARG A 204 -12.08 -7.31 18.22
C ARG A 204 -11.79 -8.55 17.37
N ASN A 205 -12.58 -8.77 16.33
CA ASN A 205 -12.26 -9.72 15.28
C ASN A 205 -12.29 -8.96 13.95
N TYR A 206 -11.13 -8.80 13.31
CA TYR A 206 -11.02 -8.05 12.07
C TYR A 206 -10.40 -8.91 10.98
N CYS A 207 -11.17 -9.18 9.92
CA CYS A 207 -10.78 -10.08 8.84
C CYS A 207 -10.33 -11.48 9.31
N GLY A 208 -10.91 -12.00 10.40
CA GLY A 208 -10.53 -13.28 10.99
C GLY A 208 -9.38 -13.20 12.01
N ASN A 209 -8.81 -12.02 12.26
CA ASN A 209 -7.77 -11.82 13.27
C ASN A 209 -8.39 -11.40 14.60
N VAL A 210 -8.09 -12.15 15.67
CA VAL A 210 -8.47 -11.76 17.03
C VAL A 210 -7.52 -10.67 17.52
N LEU A 211 -8.08 -9.51 17.86
CA LEU A 211 -7.35 -8.36 18.38
C LEU A 211 -7.44 -8.35 19.92
N PRO A 212 -6.32 -8.40 20.65
CA PRO A 212 -6.33 -8.34 22.10
C PRO A 212 -6.84 -6.98 22.59
N ASP A 213 -7.42 -6.96 23.78
CA ASP A 213 -7.75 -5.71 24.46
C ASP A 213 -6.48 -4.95 24.89
N GLY A 214 -6.64 -3.64 25.07
CA GLY A 214 -5.58 -2.75 25.52
C GLY A 214 -4.63 -2.24 24.43
N LEU A 215 -4.86 -2.57 23.15
CA LEU A 215 -4.11 -1.94 22.06
C LEU A 215 -4.33 -0.42 22.04
N VAL A 216 -3.26 0.33 21.78
CA VAL A 216 -3.28 1.79 21.65
C VAL A 216 -2.88 2.23 20.24
N LYS A 217 -3.22 3.48 19.88
CA LYS A 217 -2.90 4.03 18.56
C LYS A 217 -1.39 4.03 18.33
N ASN A 218 -0.97 3.66 17.12
CA ASN A 218 0.41 3.58 16.65
C ASN A 218 1.26 2.48 17.32
N GLN A 219 0.66 1.59 18.09
CA GLN A 219 1.36 0.46 18.70
C GLN A 219 1.82 -0.57 17.65
N LYS A 220 3.06 -1.05 17.77
CA LYS A 220 3.55 -2.21 17.00
C LYS A 220 2.82 -3.49 17.41
N LEU A 221 2.35 -4.25 16.43
CA LEU A 221 1.75 -5.57 16.65
C LEU A 221 2.81 -6.60 17.01
N THR A 222 2.42 -7.62 17.79
CA THR A 222 3.29 -8.75 18.13
C THR A 222 3.65 -9.60 16.90
N ALA A 223 2.73 -9.70 15.95
CA ALA A 223 2.93 -10.29 14.64
C ALA A 223 2.12 -9.50 13.60
N SER A 224 2.64 -9.43 12.38
CA SER A 224 1.91 -8.81 11.26
C SER A 224 0.63 -9.58 10.97
N ILE A 225 -0.45 -8.86 10.67
CA ILE A 225 -1.75 -9.45 10.35
C ILE A 225 -2.13 -9.16 8.90
N LEU A 226 -2.85 -10.09 8.28
CA LEU A 226 -3.45 -9.91 6.96
C LEU A 226 -4.89 -9.46 7.13
N THR A 227 -5.27 -8.35 6.50
CA THR A 227 -6.63 -7.81 6.51
C THR A 227 -7.09 -7.59 5.07
N PRO A 228 -7.43 -8.66 4.33
CA PRO A 228 -7.69 -8.55 2.91
C PRO A 228 -8.97 -7.76 2.64
N THR A 229 -9.01 -7.13 1.47
CA THR A 229 -10.18 -6.40 0.96
C THR A 229 -10.56 -6.91 -0.43
N THR A 230 -11.83 -6.81 -0.78
CA THR A 230 -12.29 -7.02 -2.16
C THR A 230 -12.37 -5.69 -2.89
N LYS A 231 -11.95 -5.66 -4.16
CA LYS A 231 -12.18 -4.52 -5.06
C LYS A 231 -13.67 -4.44 -5.41
N ALA A 232 -14.40 -3.49 -4.84
CA ALA A 232 -15.76 -3.16 -5.29
C ALA A 232 -15.74 -1.86 -6.11
N GLU A 233 -16.83 -1.57 -6.83
CA GLU A 233 -16.91 -0.38 -7.70
C GLU A 233 -16.82 0.94 -6.91
N ASP A 234 -17.31 0.97 -5.67
CA ASP A 234 -17.42 2.21 -4.87
C ASP A 234 -16.36 2.35 -3.76
N HIS A 235 -15.94 1.25 -3.11
CA HIS A 235 -14.91 1.26 -2.07
C HIS A 235 -14.41 -0.16 -1.74
N ASP A 236 -13.19 -0.26 -1.20
CA ASP A 236 -12.63 -1.54 -0.76
C ASP A 236 -13.35 -2.06 0.49
N VAL A 237 -13.84 -3.30 0.44
CA VAL A 237 -14.60 -3.91 1.54
C VAL A 237 -13.73 -4.96 2.24
N PRO A 238 -13.52 -4.86 3.57
CA PRO A 238 -12.82 -5.88 4.34
C PRO A 238 -13.51 -7.24 4.23
N VAL A 239 -12.73 -8.30 4.04
CA VAL A 239 -13.24 -9.67 3.86
C VAL A 239 -12.39 -10.65 4.67
N THR A 240 -12.99 -11.75 5.11
CA THR A 240 -12.29 -12.84 5.79
C THR A 240 -11.72 -13.86 4.78
N PRO A 241 -10.70 -14.64 5.17
CA PRO A 241 -10.19 -15.74 4.34
C PRO A 241 -11.26 -16.75 3.90
N ASP A 242 -12.25 -17.05 4.76
CA ASP A 242 -13.30 -18.02 4.45
C ASP A 242 -14.28 -17.45 3.41
N GLU A 243 -14.71 -16.20 3.59
CA GLU A 243 -15.59 -15.50 2.63
C GLU A 243 -14.95 -15.38 1.23
N ILE A 244 -13.63 -15.20 1.14
CA ILE A 244 -12.92 -15.17 -0.16
C ILE A 244 -13.13 -16.48 -0.93
N ILE A 245 -13.10 -17.62 -0.24
CA ILE A 245 -13.25 -18.95 -0.85
C ILE A 245 -14.71 -19.25 -1.14
N GLU A 246 -15.60 -18.97 -0.19
CA GLU A 246 -17.04 -19.18 -0.34
C GLU A 246 -17.60 -18.39 -1.53
N ARG A 247 -17.08 -17.18 -1.77
CA ARG A 247 -17.44 -16.34 -2.91
C ARG A 247 -16.75 -16.74 -4.23
N GLY A 248 -15.85 -17.73 -4.21
CA GLY A 248 -15.12 -18.18 -5.38
C GLY A 248 -14.13 -17.15 -5.94
N LEU A 249 -13.69 -16.19 -5.12
CA LEU A 249 -12.73 -15.16 -5.54
C LEU A 249 -11.33 -15.75 -5.75
N MET A 250 -10.98 -16.76 -4.95
CA MET A 250 -9.75 -17.54 -5.05
C MET A 250 -10.00 -18.99 -4.64
N THR A 251 -9.15 -19.91 -5.10
CA THR A 251 -9.10 -21.25 -4.51
C THR A 251 -8.38 -21.20 -3.16
N ARG A 252 -8.60 -22.19 -2.28
CA ARG A 252 -7.91 -22.26 -0.99
C ARG A 252 -6.38 -22.28 -1.18
N ALA A 253 -5.91 -23.11 -2.11
CA ALA A 253 -4.48 -23.23 -2.41
C ALA A 253 -3.88 -21.91 -2.91
N ASP A 254 -4.55 -21.22 -3.85
CA ASP A 254 -4.06 -19.94 -4.37
C ASP A 254 -4.03 -18.86 -3.28
N PHE A 255 -5.06 -18.81 -2.42
CA PHE A 255 -5.13 -17.84 -1.33
C PHE A 255 -4.02 -18.08 -0.30
N ASP A 256 -3.80 -19.33 0.10
CA ASP A 256 -2.77 -19.66 1.08
C ASP A 256 -1.36 -19.35 0.55
N GLU A 257 -1.07 -19.66 -0.73
CA GLU A 257 0.19 -19.29 -1.36
C GLU A 257 0.38 -17.75 -1.43
N ALA A 258 -0.64 -17.02 -1.87
CA ALA A 258 -0.58 -15.56 -1.95
C ALA A 258 -0.45 -14.90 -0.56
N ARG A 259 -1.13 -15.44 0.45
CA ARG A 259 -1.02 -15.00 1.85
C ARG A 259 0.40 -15.18 2.40
N GLU A 260 1.00 -16.35 2.22
CA GLU A 260 2.38 -16.62 2.67
C GLU A 260 3.38 -15.70 1.96
N LYS A 261 3.21 -15.49 0.64
CA LYS A 261 4.01 -14.53 -0.13
C LYS A 261 3.86 -13.10 0.39
N ALA A 262 2.62 -12.63 0.63
CA ALA A 262 2.35 -11.28 1.13
C ALA A 262 3.00 -11.03 2.51
N LEU A 263 2.88 -11.99 3.43
CA LEU A 263 3.50 -11.91 4.76
C LEU A 263 5.03 -11.90 4.65
N SER A 264 5.61 -12.78 3.83
CA SER A 264 7.06 -12.86 3.61
C SER A 264 7.62 -11.58 2.96
N LEU A 265 6.92 -11.03 1.97
CA LEU A 265 7.27 -9.75 1.35
C LEU A 265 7.26 -8.62 2.39
N PHE A 266 6.27 -8.62 3.29
CA PHE A 266 6.11 -7.56 4.29
C PHE A 266 7.19 -7.65 5.37
N GLU A 267 7.50 -8.85 5.86
CA GLU A 267 8.60 -9.07 6.80
C GLU A 267 9.95 -8.64 6.21
N TYR A 268 10.22 -9.05 4.97
CA TYR A 268 11.43 -8.63 4.25
C TYR A 268 11.48 -7.11 4.05
N GLY A 269 10.36 -6.51 3.64
CA GLY A 269 10.20 -5.06 3.48
C GLY A 269 10.43 -4.29 4.77
N GLN A 270 9.89 -4.75 5.90
CA GLN A 270 10.12 -4.15 7.21
C GLN A 270 11.60 -4.16 7.59
N ARG A 271 12.27 -5.29 7.40
CA ARG A 271 13.69 -5.41 7.73
C ARG A 271 14.54 -4.43 6.92
N VAL A 272 14.36 -4.41 5.60
CA VAL A 272 15.11 -3.53 4.70
C VAL A 272 14.78 -2.05 4.96
N ALA A 273 13.51 -1.71 5.18
CA ALA A 273 13.12 -0.35 5.56
C ALA A 273 13.82 0.10 6.84
N LEU A 274 13.83 -0.75 7.87
CA LEU A 274 14.45 -0.44 9.16
C LEU A 274 15.95 -0.27 9.05
N GLU A 275 16.64 -1.15 8.32
CA GLU A 275 18.06 -1.02 7.97
C GLU A 275 18.36 0.32 7.29
N HIS A 276 17.38 0.88 6.58
CA HIS A 276 17.50 2.13 5.84
C HIS A 276 16.99 3.37 6.58
N GLY A 277 16.50 3.23 7.81
CA GLY A 277 16.05 4.34 8.66
C GLY A 277 14.55 4.63 8.58
N LEU A 278 13.76 3.72 8.02
CA LEU A 278 12.31 3.83 7.86
C LEU A 278 11.58 2.67 8.55
N ILE A 279 10.32 2.87 8.92
CA ILE A 279 9.43 1.79 9.38
C ILE A 279 8.38 1.59 8.29
N LEU A 280 8.32 0.38 7.72
CA LEU A 280 7.20 -0.03 6.88
C LEU A 280 6.03 -0.46 7.78
N VAL A 281 4.97 0.33 7.79
CA VAL A 281 3.91 0.26 8.80
C VAL A 281 2.80 -0.69 8.39
N ASP A 282 2.33 -0.52 7.16
CA ASP A 282 1.40 -1.38 6.46
C ASP A 282 1.58 -1.22 4.95
N THR A 283 1.12 -2.19 4.18
CA THR A 283 1.21 -2.19 2.72
C THR A 283 0.10 -3.03 2.09
N LYS A 284 -0.20 -2.76 0.83
CA LYS A 284 -1.14 -3.52 0.00
C LYS A 284 -0.38 -4.24 -1.11
N TYR A 285 -0.59 -5.54 -1.25
CA TYR A 285 -0.15 -6.31 -2.43
C TYR A 285 -1.32 -6.75 -3.30
N GLU A 286 -1.02 -6.94 -4.58
CA GLU A 286 -1.89 -7.62 -5.52
C GLU A 286 -1.13 -8.74 -6.21
N PHE A 287 -1.86 -9.81 -6.53
CA PHE A 287 -1.31 -10.97 -7.20
C PHE A 287 -2.17 -11.33 -8.42
N GLY A 288 -1.53 -11.91 -9.43
CA GLY A 288 -2.21 -12.49 -10.57
C GLY A 288 -1.68 -13.87 -10.90
N LYS A 289 -2.51 -14.69 -11.55
CA LYS A 289 -2.17 -16.04 -11.98
C LYS A 289 -1.81 -16.05 -13.46
N ALA A 290 -0.60 -16.47 -13.78
CA ALA A 290 -0.16 -16.66 -15.17
C ALA A 290 -0.87 -17.87 -15.80
N SER A 291 -0.80 -17.97 -17.13
CA SER A 291 -1.38 -19.08 -17.90
C SER A 291 -0.84 -20.46 -17.54
N ASP A 292 0.41 -20.52 -17.06
CA ASP A 292 1.07 -21.74 -16.55
C ASP A 292 0.68 -22.08 -15.10
N GLY A 293 -0.16 -21.26 -14.46
CA GLY A 293 -0.60 -21.42 -13.09
C GLY A 293 0.25 -20.70 -12.04
N THR A 294 1.38 -20.08 -12.43
CA THR A 294 2.27 -19.38 -11.49
C THR A 294 1.61 -18.13 -10.91
N ILE A 295 1.67 -17.95 -9.60
CA ILE A 295 1.25 -16.70 -8.93
C ILE A 295 2.38 -15.67 -9.01
N LEU A 296 2.10 -14.55 -9.68
CA LEU A 296 3.00 -13.42 -9.88
C LEU A 296 2.58 -12.25 -8.97
N LEU A 297 3.56 -11.59 -8.37
CA LEU A 297 3.38 -10.27 -7.79
C LEU A 297 3.18 -9.24 -8.92
N ILE A 298 2.13 -8.44 -8.80
CA ILE A 298 1.77 -7.42 -9.80
C ILE A 298 1.63 -6.05 -9.13
N ASP A 299 1.06 -5.09 -9.85
CA ASP A 299 0.75 -3.76 -9.35
C ASP A 299 2.03 -2.96 -8.98
N GLU A 300 2.01 -2.27 -7.85
CA GLU A 300 3.17 -1.56 -7.29
C GLU A 300 3.52 -2.14 -5.91
N VAL A 301 4.78 -1.98 -5.48
CA VAL A 301 5.28 -2.62 -4.26
C VAL A 301 6.02 -1.61 -3.40
N HIS A 302 5.61 -1.48 -2.13
CA HIS A 302 6.34 -0.72 -1.10
C HIS A 302 6.61 0.74 -1.48
N THR A 303 5.69 1.32 -2.24
CA THR A 303 5.68 2.73 -2.62
C THR A 303 4.97 3.58 -1.55
N PRO A 304 5.11 4.91 -1.54
CA PRO A 304 4.37 5.77 -0.62
C PRO A 304 2.86 5.85 -0.92
N ASP A 305 2.40 5.37 -2.09
CA ASP A 305 0.97 5.30 -2.42
C ASP A 305 0.34 3.97 -1.97
N SER A 306 1.10 2.86 -1.98
CA SER A 306 0.66 1.53 -1.55
C SER A 306 0.94 1.21 -0.08
N SER A 307 1.78 2.03 0.57
CA SER A 307 2.35 1.71 1.88
C SER A 307 2.50 2.95 2.77
N ARG A 308 2.32 2.76 4.08
CA ARG A 308 2.66 3.77 5.08
C ARG A 308 4.10 3.60 5.54
N TYR A 309 4.84 4.70 5.56
CA TYR A 309 6.20 4.76 6.06
C TYR A 309 6.34 5.82 7.14
N TRP A 310 6.99 5.43 8.23
CA TRP A 310 7.42 6.35 9.29
C TRP A 310 8.93 6.48 9.33
N ILE A 311 9.41 7.60 9.89
CA ILE A 311 10.82 7.77 10.21
C ILE A 311 11.15 6.91 11.44
N ALA A 312 12.15 6.05 11.33
CA ALA A 312 12.41 5.05 12.36
C ALA A 312 12.95 5.64 13.67
N ASN A 313 13.77 6.67 13.60
CA ASN A 313 14.43 7.25 14.78
C ASN A 313 13.49 8.09 15.67
N SER A 314 12.38 8.61 15.13
CA SER A 314 11.41 9.41 15.89
C SER A 314 10.26 8.59 16.47
N TYR A 315 10.02 7.36 15.98
CA TYR A 315 8.86 6.56 16.35
C TYR A 315 8.74 6.31 17.87
N GLU A 316 9.80 5.85 18.54
CA GLU A 316 9.71 5.44 19.95
C GLU A 316 9.41 6.64 20.86
N GLU A 317 10.09 7.77 20.63
CA GLU A 317 9.84 9.01 21.37
C GLU A 317 8.41 9.52 21.14
N HIS A 318 7.95 9.55 19.89
CA HIS A 318 6.60 9.99 19.57
C HIS A 318 5.55 9.07 20.21
N PHE A 319 5.75 7.76 20.13
CA PHE A 319 4.83 6.78 20.71
C PHE A 319 4.74 6.91 22.24
N GLN A 320 5.86 7.06 22.94
CA GLN A 320 5.88 7.24 24.41
C GLN A 320 5.21 8.54 24.85
N ASN A 321 5.29 9.59 24.02
CA ASN A 321 4.67 10.88 24.28
C ASN A 321 3.21 10.98 23.76
N GLY A 322 2.67 9.92 23.15
CA GLY A 322 1.32 9.92 22.57
C GLY A 322 1.15 10.82 21.35
N LEU A 323 2.25 11.10 20.63
CA LEU A 323 2.28 11.90 19.40
C LEU A 323 2.10 11.00 18.16
N GLU A 324 1.69 11.61 17.04
CA GLU A 324 1.68 10.92 15.76
C GLU A 324 3.12 10.69 15.26
N PRO A 325 3.44 9.50 14.74
CA PRO A 325 4.72 9.25 14.08
C PRO A 325 4.93 10.18 12.90
N GLU A 326 6.18 10.58 12.68
CA GLU A 326 6.56 11.32 11.48
C GLU A 326 6.36 10.44 10.25
N ASN A 327 5.43 10.82 9.37
CA ASN A 327 5.05 10.09 8.16
C ASN A 327 5.57 10.75 6.88
N ILE A 328 5.77 9.94 5.85
CA ILE A 328 6.21 10.37 4.51
C ILE A 328 5.04 10.38 3.51
N ASP A 329 3.90 9.80 3.89
CA ASP A 329 2.76 9.61 3.00
C ASP A 329 1.93 10.89 2.77
N LYS A 330 0.83 10.73 2.03
CA LYS A 330 -0.08 11.80 1.60
C LYS A 330 -1.08 12.26 2.68
N GLU A 331 -0.95 11.85 3.94
CA GLU A 331 -1.94 12.19 4.97
C GLU A 331 -2.04 13.71 5.19
N PHE A 332 -0.94 14.45 5.13
CA PHE A 332 -0.99 15.92 5.27
C PHE A 332 -1.77 16.60 4.13
N LEU A 333 -1.70 16.08 2.90
CA LEU A 333 -2.52 16.56 1.78
C LEU A 333 -4.01 16.31 2.07
N ARG A 334 -4.36 15.12 2.59
CA ARG A 334 -5.75 14.79 2.98
C ARG A 334 -6.28 15.72 4.07
N LEU A 335 -5.46 15.98 5.10
CA LEU A 335 -5.82 16.87 6.19
C LEU A 335 -6.07 18.30 5.67
N TRP A 336 -5.19 18.80 4.80
CA TRP A 336 -5.38 20.10 4.18
C TRP A 336 -6.72 20.20 3.45
N PHE A 337 -7.07 19.24 2.59
CA PHE A 337 -8.37 19.26 1.90
C PHE A 337 -9.55 19.19 2.87
N ARG A 338 -9.51 18.30 3.88
CA ARG A 338 -10.59 18.20 4.88
C ARG A 338 -10.79 19.48 5.69
N ASP A 339 -9.72 20.24 5.92
CA ASP A 339 -9.77 21.47 6.68
C ASP A 339 -10.22 22.68 5.82
N HIS A 340 -10.21 22.55 4.49
CA HIS A 340 -10.53 23.64 3.55
C HIS A 340 -11.77 23.39 2.67
N CYS A 341 -12.32 22.18 2.64
CA CYS A 341 -13.51 21.80 1.88
C CYS A 341 -14.15 20.51 2.43
N ASN A 342 -15.34 20.17 1.96
CA ASN A 342 -15.89 18.82 2.10
C ASN A 342 -15.54 18.00 0.86
N PRO A 343 -14.47 17.20 0.87
CA PRO A 343 -13.97 16.55 -0.34
C PRO A 343 -14.93 15.51 -0.94
N TYR A 344 -15.89 15.03 -0.14
CA TYR A 344 -16.89 14.04 -0.53
C TYR A 344 -18.14 14.65 -1.17
N GLU A 345 -18.49 15.89 -0.82
CA GLU A 345 -19.76 16.51 -1.24
C GLU A 345 -19.56 17.71 -2.16
N ASP A 346 -18.46 18.45 -2.01
CA ASP A 346 -18.22 19.68 -2.78
C ASP A 346 -17.98 19.35 -4.26
N GLU A 347 -18.73 19.98 -5.17
CA GLU A 347 -18.58 19.75 -6.62
C GLU A 347 -17.17 20.11 -7.11
N VAL A 348 -16.64 21.24 -6.64
CA VAL A 348 -15.31 21.77 -7.00
C VAL A 348 -14.44 21.83 -5.76
N LEU A 349 -13.26 21.21 -5.83
CA LEU A 349 -12.27 21.28 -4.77
C LEU A 349 -11.36 22.49 -4.97
N PRO A 350 -10.84 23.11 -3.90
CA PRO A 350 -9.80 24.12 -4.04
C PRO A 350 -8.52 23.48 -4.59
N ASP A 351 -7.73 24.25 -5.34
CA ASP A 351 -6.42 23.79 -5.80
C ASP A 351 -5.48 23.61 -4.61
N ALA A 352 -4.70 22.52 -4.63
CA ALA A 352 -3.66 22.31 -3.63
C ALA A 352 -2.58 23.41 -3.76
N PRO A 353 -2.17 24.07 -2.66
CA PRO A 353 -1.13 25.09 -2.69
C PRO A 353 0.17 24.53 -3.25
N GLU A 354 0.90 25.34 -4.01
CA GLU A 354 2.17 24.92 -4.64
C GLU A 354 3.18 24.39 -3.61
N GLU A 355 3.27 25.01 -2.43
CA GLU A 355 4.12 24.56 -1.34
C GLU A 355 3.77 23.13 -0.88
N LEU A 356 2.47 22.83 -0.79
CA LEU A 356 1.96 21.51 -0.42
C LEU A 356 2.30 20.46 -1.48
N VAL A 357 2.17 20.82 -2.76
CA VAL A 357 2.56 19.98 -3.90
C VAL A 357 4.07 19.72 -3.90
N CYS A 358 4.88 20.75 -3.68
CA CYS A 358 6.33 20.64 -3.67
C CYS A 358 6.84 19.80 -2.48
N GLU A 359 6.24 19.99 -1.30
CA GLU A 359 6.57 19.20 -0.11
C GLU A 359 6.21 17.72 -0.31
N LEU A 360 5.09 17.42 -0.97
CA LEU A 360 4.72 16.03 -1.31
C LEU A 360 5.70 15.40 -2.30
N ALA A 361 6.09 16.13 -3.35
CA ALA A 361 7.10 15.67 -4.30
C ALA A 361 8.44 15.39 -3.59
N TRP A 362 8.88 16.28 -2.69
CA TRP A 362 10.07 16.08 -1.89
C TRP A 362 9.97 14.83 -1.01
N ARG A 363 8.86 14.63 -0.29
CA ARG A 363 8.64 13.45 0.55
C ARG A 363 8.76 12.15 -0.24
N TYR A 364 8.22 12.12 -1.45
CA TYR A 364 8.28 10.96 -2.32
C TYR A 364 9.72 10.68 -2.77
N ILE A 365 10.44 11.71 -3.19
CA ILE A 365 11.86 11.61 -3.55
C ILE A 365 12.70 11.17 -2.35
N PHE A 366 12.45 11.74 -1.17
CA PHE A 366 13.11 11.38 0.07
C PHE A 366 12.89 9.90 0.42
N LEU A 367 11.67 9.38 0.27
CA LEU A 367 11.40 7.96 0.46
C LEU A 367 12.25 7.12 -0.50
N TYR A 368 12.20 7.44 -1.80
CA TYR A 368 12.97 6.73 -2.81
C TYR A 368 14.46 6.72 -2.48
N GLU A 369 15.05 7.89 -2.20
CA GLU A 369 16.48 7.99 -1.91
C GLU A 369 16.85 7.22 -0.64
N THR A 370 15.99 7.29 0.38
CA THR A 370 16.22 6.60 1.65
C THR A 370 16.13 5.09 1.50
N ILE A 371 15.10 4.58 0.81
CA ILE A 371 14.84 3.15 0.68
C ILE A 371 15.75 2.48 -0.34
N THR A 372 16.11 3.16 -1.44
CA THR A 372 16.97 2.58 -2.47
C THR A 372 18.46 2.84 -2.21
N LYS A 373 18.78 3.73 -1.26
CA LYS A 373 20.13 4.28 -1.06
C LYS A 373 20.76 4.85 -2.33
N SER A 374 19.91 5.28 -3.26
CA SER A 374 20.30 5.81 -4.57
C SER A 374 19.77 7.23 -4.73
N ARG A 375 20.55 8.10 -5.37
CA ARG A 375 20.12 9.47 -5.60
C ARG A 375 19.03 9.52 -6.67
N PHE A 376 17.99 10.31 -6.44
CA PHE A 376 16.93 10.52 -7.41
C PHE A 376 17.38 11.49 -8.51
N GLU A 377 17.19 11.08 -9.75
CA GLU A 377 17.50 11.90 -10.92
C GLU A 377 16.27 12.70 -11.36
N ALA A 378 16.04 13.84 -10.71
CA ALA A 378 15.09 14.84 -11.16
C ALA A 378 15.71 15.63 -12.33
N ARG A 379 15.51 15.15 -13.57
CA ARG A 379 16.00 15.83 -14.77
C ARG A 379 14.82 16.40 -15.54
N VAL A 380 14.85 17.71 -15.78
CA VAL A 380 14.00 18.33 -16.80
C VAL A 380 14.63 18.02 -18.15
N THR A 381 13.89 17.33 -19.02
CA THR A 381 14.34 17.03 -20.38
C THR A 381 13.87 18.12 -21.33
N GLU A 382 14.70 18.47 -22.32
CA GLU A 382 14.28 19.34 -23.43
C GLU A 382 13.20 18.68 -24.30
N GLU A 383 13.27 17.34 -24.44
CA GLU A 383 12.23 16.55 -25.11
C GLU A 383 10.95 16.53 -24.25
N PRO A 384 9.78 16.81 -24.84
CA PRO A 384 8.50 16.64 -24.17
C PRO A 384 8.30 15.22 -23.65
N ILE A 385 7.83 15.09 -22.41
CA ILE A 385 7.68 13.78 -21.73
C ILE A 385 6.84 12.78 -22.53
N HIS A 386 5.81 13.24 -23.23
CA HIS A 386 4.95 12.40 -24.06
C HIS A 386 5.68 11.80 -25.26
N ASP A 387 6.57 12.57 -25.89
CA ASP A 387 7.35 12.13 -27.05
C ASP A 387 8.40 11.12 -26.63
N ARG A 388 9.11 11.42 -25.52
CA ARG A 388 10.06 10.51 -24.88
C ARG A 388 9.43 9.14 -24.58
N ILE A 389 8.28 9.15 -23.90
CA ILE A 389 7.55 7.92 -23.54
C ILE A 389 7.09 7.18 -24.81
N SER A 390 6.49 7.88 -25.78
CA SER A 390 6.00 7.24 -27.01
C SER A 390 7.14 6.55 -27.77
N ARG A 391 8.28 7.23 -27.92
CA ARG A 391 9.48 6.69 -28.57
C ARG A 391 10.04 5.47 -27.83
N ASN A 392 10.20 5.57 -26.52
CA ASN A 392 10.74 4.49 -25.69
C ASN A 392 9.84 3.25 -25.69
N VAL A 393 8.51 3.44 -25.54
CA VAL A 393 7.54 2.34 -25.57
C VAL A 393 7.47 1.69 -26.94
N SER A 394 7.43 2.49 -28.02
CA SER A 394 7.42 1.96 -29.39
C SER A 394 8.64 1.07 -29.66
N SER A 395 9.84 1.54 -29.29
CA SER A 395 11.09 0.77 -29.42
C SER A 395 11.05 -0.55 -28.64
N ALA A 396 10.56 -0.50 -27.39
CA ALA A 396 10.50 -1.69 -26.54
C ALA A 396 9.44 -2.71 -26.95
N LEU A 397 8.32 -2.28 -27.52
CA LEU A 397 7.33 -3.21 -28.06
C LEU A 397 7.85 -3.91 -29.33
N LEU A 398 8.62 -3.21 -30.17
CA LEU A 398 9.26 -3.80 -31.34
C LEU A 398 10.31 -4.86 -30.98
N SER A 399 10.96 -4.77 -29.83
CA SER A 399 11.93 -5.77 -29.36
C SER A 399 11.31 -6.97 -28.64
N LEU A 400 10.02 -6.88 -28.28
CA LEU A 400 9.25 -7.97 -27.65
C LEU A 400 8.41 -8.79 -28.63
N GLN A 401 8.33 -8.32 -29.89
CA GLN A 401 7.78 -9.05 -31.05
C GLN A 401 8.86 -9.92 -31.66
#